data_AF-A0AAX2LV49-F1
#
_entry.id   AF-A0AAX2LV49-F1
#
_cell.length_a   1.000
_cell.length_b   1.000
_cell.length_c   1.000
_cell.angle_alpha   90.00
_cell.angle_beta   90.00
_cell.angle_gamma   90.00
#
_symmetry.space_group_name_H-M   'P 1'
#
loop_
_entity.id
_entity.type
_entity.pdbx_description
1 polymer ?
#
loop_
_entity_poly.entity_id
_entity_poly.type
_entity_poly.pdbx_seq_one_letter_code
_entity_poly.pdbx_strand_id
1 'polypeptide(L)'
;MSNRITAYVMKLFMLIALAIVSAGVAWSAQRPGHSGHDLIAIGYGDSSMGGFGNGIGDLSTFNELEDIVTADNYAEVEMENAIGGRVSIQQLSGLTGNKAKVVQQNSRGSEARIWQGGSENIALVTQTGTGNEAFIGQHGYSNNAWINQNGNYNIAAIIQNGSGSSMSINQRSNNNQAYLVDNGGSNYGISQNGNDYVAIIGGSGINVFVTQY
;
A
#
# COMPACT_ATOMS: atom_id res chain seq x y z
N MET A 1 -21.54 -12.88 -4.77
CA MET A 1 -20.60 -13.99 -4.47
C MET A 1 -19.12 -13.62 -4.64
N SER A 2 -18.76 -12.44 -5.18
CA SER A 2 -17.37 -12.04 -5.48
C SER A 2 -16.48 -11.75 -4.26
N ASN A 3 -17.00 -11.13 -3.20
CA ASN A 3 -16.18 -10.61 -2.09
C ASN A 3 -15.44 -11.66 -1.25
N ARG A 4 -15.88 -12.93 -1.25
CA ARG A 4 -15.20 -13.98 -0.48
C ARG A 4 -13.95 -14.48 -1.19
N ILE A 5 -13.96 -14.58 -2.51
CA ILE A 5 -12.84 -15.12 -3.30
C ILE A 5 -11.67 -14.12 -3.30
N THR A 6 -11.94 -12.82 -3.49
CA THR A 6 -10.92 -11.76 -3.42
C THR A 6 -10.25 -11.69 -2.05
N ALA A 7 -11.03 -11.77 -0.96
CA ALA A 7 -10.49 -11.79 0.40
C ALA A 7 -9.62 -13.01 0.70
N TYR A 8 -9.92 -14.19 0.14
CA TYR A 8 -9.07 -15.39 0.28
C TYR A 8 -7.81 -15.30 -0.56
N VAL A 9 -7.89 -14.80 -1.79
CA VAL A 9 -6.72 -14.60 -2.65
C VAL A 9 -5.79 -13.54 -2.05
N MET A 10 -6.34 -12.48 -1.46
CA MET A 10 -5.56 -11.45 -0.78
C MET A 10 -4.94 -11.99 0.52
N LYS A 11 -5.67 -12.74 1.34
CA LYS A 11 -5.09 -13.41 2.53
C LYS A 11 -4.02 -14.44 2.18
N LEU A 12 -4.23 -15.20 1.09
CA LEU A 12 -3.26 -16.19 0.62
C LEU A 12 -2.02 -15.51 0.04
N PHE A 13 -2.19 -14.44 -0.77
CA PHE A 13 -1.08 -13.61 -1.23
C PHE A 13 -0.33 -12.97 -0.06
N MET A 14 -1.03 -12.49 0.99
CA MET A 14 -0.40 -11.94 2.19
C MET A 14 0.38 -12.99 2.98
N LEU A 15 -0.19 -14.18 3.21
CA LEU A 15 0.49 -15.29 3.88
C LEU A 15 1.73 -15.74 3.10
N ILE A 16 1.61 -15.80 1.78
CA ILE A 16 2.69 -16.16 0.88
C ILE A 16 3.74 -15.05 0.83
N ALA A 17 3.38 -13.78 0.65
CA ALA A 17 4.30 -12.64 0.62
C ALA A 17 5.05 -12.48 1.95
N LEU A 18 4.36 -12.62 3.09
CA LEU A 18 4.98 -12.57 4.42
C LEU A 18 5.95 -13.76 4.64
N ALA A 19 5.61 -14.96 4.15
CA ALA A 19 6.49 -16.13 4.20
C ALA A 19 7.65 -16.07 3.20
N ILE A 20 7.46 -15.42 2.06
CA ILE A 20 8.46 -15.22 1.01
C ILE A 20 9.49 -14.17 1.47
N VAL A 21 9.03 -13.09 2.09
CA VAL A 21 9.88 -12.06 2.70
C VAL A 21 10.72 -12.63 3.84
N SER A 22 10.15 -13.47 4.70
CA SER A 22 10.92 -14.14 5.76
C SER A 22 11.90 -15.21 5.24
N ALA A 23 11.73 -15.67 4.00
CA ALA A 23 12.59 -16.68 3.35
C ALA A 23 13.55 -16.11 2.29
N GLY A 24 13.50 -14.82 1.95
CA GLY A 24 14.38 -14.18 0.96
C GLY A 24 14.19 -14.66 -0.49
N VAL A 25 13.02 -15.20 -0.84
CA VAL A 25 12.74 -15.74 -2.19
C VAL A 25 12.01 -14.68 -3.02
N ALA A 26 12.28 -14.58 -4.33
CA ALA A 26 11.46 -13.77 -5.24
C ALA A 26 10.48 -14.69 -5.99
N TRP A 27 9.19 -14.33 -6.07
CA TRP A 27 8.20 -15.11 -6.82
C TRP A 27 7.50 -14.25 -7.88
N SER A 28 7.29 -14.80 -9.07
CA SER A 28 6.48 -14.21 -10.14
C SER A 28 5.12 -14.90 -10.24
N ALA A 29 4.05 -14.13 -10.15
CA ALA A 29 2.68 -14.61 -10.32
C ALA A 29 2.10 -14.05 -11.62
N GLN A 30 1.78 -14.91 -12.59
CA GLN A 30 0.75 -14.58 -13.57
C GLN A 30 -0.56 -15.24 -13.15
N ARG A 31 -1.63 -14.45 -13.05
CA ARG A 31 -2.96 -15.01 -12.83
C ARG A 31 -3.51 -15.55 -14.16
N PRO A 32 -4.06 -16.76 -14.21
CA PRO A 32 -4.78 -17.23 -15.39
C PRO A 32 -6.10 -16.43 -15.53
N GLY A 33 -6.26 -15.68 -16.62
CA GLY A 33 -7.55 -15.13 -17.05
C GLY A 33 -7.72 -13.61 -17.08
N HIS A 34 -6.66 -12.82 -16.90
CA HIS A 34 -6.72 -11.36 -17.14
C HIS A 34 -6.06 -11.02 -18.49
N SER A 35 -6.75 -10.22 -19.32
CA SER A 35 -6.29 -9.77 -20.64
C SER A 35 -5.68 -8.37 -20.62
N GLY A 36 -5.28 -7.87 -19.45
CA GLY A 36 -4.60 -6.58 -19.25
C GLY A 36 -3.09 -6.76 -19.22
N HIS A 37 -2.35 -5.67 -19.40
CA HIS A 37 -0.89 -5.68 -19.48
C HIS A 37 -0.28 -5.96 -18.09
N ASP A 38 -0.15 -7.25 -17.73
CA ASP A 38 0.54 -7.71 -16.53
C ASP A 38 2.00 -7.24 -16.57
N LEU A 39 2.33 -6.16 -15.84
CA LEU A 39 3.70 -5.65 -15.75
C LEU A 39 4.30 -6.11 -14.41
N ILE A 40 5.23 -7.06 -14.48
CA ILE A 40 6.11 -7.42 -13.36
C ILE A 40 7.44 -6.69 -13.60
N ALA A 41 7.66 -5.57 -12.92
CA ALA A 41 8.94 -4.86 -12.99
C ALA A 41 9.88 -5.39 -11.92
N ILE A 42 10.93 -6.12 -12.32
CA ILE A 42 12.10 -6.46 -11.49
C ILE A 42 13.24 -5.56 -11.98
N GLY A 43 13.38 -4.37 -11.39
CA GLY A 43 14.42 -3.41 -11.78
C GLY A 43 15.68 -3.60 -10.94
N TYR A 44 16.84 -3.81 -11.56
CA TYR A 44 18.13 -3.45 -10.96
C TYR A 44 18.37 -1.98 -11.26
N GLY A 45 18.89 -1.24 -10.26
CA GLY A 45 18.85 0.22 -10.14
C GLY A 45 19.06 1.08 -11.40
N ASP A 46 18.30 2.16 -11.47
CA ASP A 46 18.80 3.45 -11.95
C ASP A 46 18.28 4.56 -11.02
N SER A 47 19.21 5.34 -10.49
CA SER A 47 19.02 6.38 -9.49
C SER A 47 18.60 7.70 -10.13
N SER A 48 17.38 7.77 -10.67
CA SER A 48 16.69 9.05 -10.83
C SER A 48 15.71 9.22 -9.67
N MET A 49 16.05 10.12 -8.74
CA MET A 49 15.33 10.36 -7.48
C MET A 49 13.93 10.92 -7.74
N GLY A 50 12.96 10.04 -8.00
CA GLY A 50 11.56 10.34 -7.76
C GLY A 50 11.29 10.24 -6.26
N GLY A 51 11.03 11.35 -5.57
CA GLY A 51 10.60 11.32 -4.16
C GLY A 51 9.34 10.46 -3.95
N PHE A 52 9.17 9.99 -2.72
CA PHE A 52 7.91 9.44 -2.20
C PHE A 52 6.72 10.31 -2.65
N GLY A 53 5.62 9.69 -3.08
CA GLY A 53 4.44 10.41 -3.56
C GLY A 53 4.46 10.79 -5.04
N ASN A 54 5.44 10.35 -5.84
CA ASN A 54 5.45 10.61 -7.27
C ASN A 54 4.21 10.05 -7.98
N GLY A 55 3.50 10.91 -8.71
CA GLY A 55 2.24 10.57 -9.36
C GLY A 55 1.04 10.54 -8.41
N ILE A 56 1.26 10.60 -7.10
CA ILE A 56 0.22 10.84 -6.09
C ILE A 56 0.06 12.35 -5.98
N GLY A 57 -1.18 12.84 -6.02
CA GLY A 57 -1.46 14.27 -6.13
C GLY A 57 -1.02 15.05 -4.87
N ASP A 58 -1.97 15.26 -3.97
CA ASP A 58 -1.78 16.11 -2.80
C ASP A 58 -1.22 15.32 -1.60
N LEU A 59 0.02 15.61 -1.23
CA LEU A 59 0.73 15.05 -0.08
C LEU A 59 0.30 15.68 1.26
N SER A 60 -0.58 16.68 1.27
CA SER A 60 -0.98 17.42 2.47
C SER A 60 -1.33 16.51 3.65
N THR A 61 -2.22 15.52 3.44
CA THR A 61 -2.65 14.60 4.48
C THR A 61 -1.52 13.71 5.00
N PHE A 62 -0.56 13.36 4.13
CA PHE A 62 0.60 12.59 4.55
C PHE A 62 1.56 13.46 5.39
N ASN A 63 1.83 14.68 4.94
CA ASN A 63 2.68 15.62 5.64
C ASN A 63 2.09 15.99 7.00
N GLU A 64 0.77 16.20 7.07
CA GLU A 64 0.06 16.41 8.34
C GLU A 64 0.29 15.26 9.32
N LEU A 65 0.27 14.01 8.83
CA LEU A 65 0.55 12.82 9.64
C LEU A 65 2.02 12.77 10.07
N GLU A 66 2.95 13.12 9.17
CA GLU A 66 4.39 13.21 9.45
C GLU A 66 4.70 14.28 10.51
N ASP A 67 4.01 15.42 10.47
CA ASP A 67 4.22 16.55 11.38
C ASP A 67 3.65 16.32 12.79
N ILE A 68 2.86 15.26 13.01
CA ILE A 68 2.34 14.93 14.34
C ILE A 68 3.49 14.61 15.30
N VAL A 69 3.77 15.49 16.24
CA VAL A 69 4.76 15.22 17.30
C VAL A 69 4.10 14.39 18.39
N THR A 70 4.33 13.08 18.37
CA THR A 70 3.86 12.14 19.39
C THR A 70 4.97 11.17 19.78
N ALA A 71 5.15 10.98 21.08
CA ALA A 71 6.03 9.94 21.61
C ALA A 71 5.32 8.58 21.65
N ASP A 72 4.00 8.53 21.45
CA ASP A 72 3.15 7.34 21.43
C ASP A 72 2.69 7.02 20.01
N ASN A 73 2.09 5.85 19.83
CA ASN A 73 1.45 5.50 18.57
C ASN A 73 0.21 6.39 18.31
N TYR A 74 0.07 6.88 17.09
CA TYR A 74 -1.07 7.65 16.61
C TYR A 74 -1.87 6.85 15.58
N ALA A 75 -3.18 6.84 15.73
CA ALA A 75 -4.10 6.23 14.78
C ALA A 75 -5.30 7.17 14.57
N GLU A 76 -5.61 7.48 13.32
CA GLU A 76 -6.76 8.30 12.95
C GLU A 76 -7.59 7.63 11.85
N VAL A 77 -8.91 7.73 11.97
CA VAL A 77 -9.84 7.29 10.94
C VAL A 77 -10.82 8.43 10.65
N GLU A 78 -10.83 8.87 9.39
CA GLU A 78 -11.73 9.88 8.87
C GLU A 78 -12.69 9.22 7.87
N MET A 79 -13.98 9.40 8.09
CA MET A 79 -15.04 8.86 7.24
C MET A 79 -16.00 9.98 6.86
N GLU A 80 -15.92 10.45 5.63
CA GLU A 80 -16.81 11.49 5.11
C GLU A 80 -17.72 10.89 4.03
N ASN A 81 -19.03 10.91 4.26
CA ASN A 81 -20.01 10.29 3.35
C ASN A 81 -19.71 8.81 3.03
N ALA A 82 -19.05 8.10 3.96
CA ALA A 82 -18.71 6.70 3.81
C ALA A 82 -19.84 5.79 4.32
N ILE A 83 -20.25 4.79 3.53
CA ILE A 83 -21.35 3.87 3.84
C ILE A 83 -20.87 2.43 3.77
N GLY A 84 -20.98 1.69 4.88
CA GLY A 84 -20.74 0.24 4.91
C GLY A 84 -19.28 -0.19 4.72
N GLY A 85 -18.34 0.76 4.75
CA GLY A 85 -16.91 0.48 4.73
C GLY A 85 -16.40 -0.10 6.04
N ARG A 86 -15.18 -0.66 6.00
CA ARG A 86 -14.49 -1.17 7.19
C ARG A 86 -13.09 -0.60 7.25
N VAL A 87 -12.70 -0.14 8.44
CA VAL A 87 -11.35 0.31 8.72
C VAL A 87 -10.81 -0.49 9.90
N SER A 88 -9.58 -0.99 9.77
CA SER A 88 -8.87 -1.61 10.88
C SER A 88 -7.44 -1.09 10.91
N ILE A 89 -7.05 -0.54 12.05
CA ILE A 89 -5.67 -0.14 12.33
C ILE A 89 -5.20 -0.98 13.51
N GLN A 90 -4.08 -1.68 13.34
CA GLN A 90 -3.45 -2.45 14.40
C GLN A 90 -1.98 -2.03 14.51
N GLN A 91 -1.62 -1.48 15.66
CA GLN A 91 -0.25 -1.12 16.00
C GLN A 91 0.17 -2.01 17.17
N LEU A 92 1.07 -2.97 16.91
CA LEU A 92 1.47 -3.95 17.92
C LEU A 92 2.49 -3.34 18.90
N SER A 93 2.22 -3.53 20.19
CA SER A 93 2.93 -2.89 21.29
C SER A 93 4.36 -3.42 21.47
N GLY A 94 5.31 -2.50 21.67
CA GLY A 94 6.70 -2.77 22.02
C GLY A 94 7.62 -1.59 21.78
N LEU A 95 7.30 -0.74 20.80
CA LEU A 95 8.03 0.46 20.43
C LEU A 95 7.02 1.54 19.97
N THR A 96 7.33 2.82 20.18
CA THR A 96 6.37 3.92 20.04
C THR A 96 6.56 4.73 18.74
N GLY A 97 5.69 5.73 18.50
CA GLY A 97 5.82 6.67 17.38
C GLY A 97 5.27 6.18 16.04
N ASN A 98 4.61 5.03 15.96
CA ASN A 98 3.93 4.64 14.72
C ASN A 98 2.72 5.54 14.48
N LYS A 99 2.50 5.93 13.23
CA LYS A 99 1.39 6.79 12.82
C LYS A 99 0.60 6.11 11.72
N ALA A 100 -0.70 6.02 11.88
CA ALA A 100 -1.60 5.43 10.92
C ALA A 100 -2.79 6.36 10.70
N LYS A 101 -3.12 6.65 9.44
CA LYS A 101 -4.34 7.38 9.10
C LYS A 101 -5.07 6.67 7.98
N VAL A 102 -6.39 6.58 8.11
CA VAL A 102 -7.27 6.11 7.05
C VAL A 102 -8.32 7.17 6.78
N VAL A 103 -8.44 7.59 5.53
CA VAL A 103 -9.45 8.53 5.06
C VAL A 103 -10.33 7.83 4.03
N GLN A 104 -11.63 7.71 4.31
CA GLN A 104 -12.63 7.22 3.38
C GLN A 104 -13.60 8.35 3.04
N GLN A 105 -13.53 8.88 1.82
CA GLN A 105 -14.35 9.99 1.35
C GLN A 105 -15.31 9.53 0.25
N ASN A 106 -16.60 9.84 0.36
CA ASN A 106 -17.63 9.42 -0.60
C ASN A 106 -17.55 7.91 -0.93
N SER A 107 -17.24 7.11 0.09
CA SER A 107 -16.82 5.72 -0.07
C SER A 107 -17.95 4.75 0.23
N ARG A 108 -18.18 3.73 -0.60
CA ARG A 108 -19.24 2.72 -0.36
C ARG A 108 -18.67 1.32 -0.29
N GLY A 109 -18.73 0.69 0.88
CA GLY A 109 -18.28 -0.69 1.07
C GLY A 109 -16.78 -0.91 0.90
N SER A 110 -15.96 0.15 0.97
CA SER A 110 -14.51 0.03 0.85
C SER A 110 -13.88 -0.45 2.16
N GLU A 111 -12.85 -1.27 2.06
CA GLU A 111 -12.09 -1.79 3.19
C GLU A 111 -10.67 -1.24 3.20
N ALA A 112 -10.21 -0.76 4.35
CA ALA A 112 -8.84 -0.33 4.58
C ALA A 112 -8.29 -1.00 5.83
N ARG A 113 -7.08 -1.56 5.73
CA ARG A 113 -6.39 -2.21 6.84
C ARG A 113 -4.96 -1.74 6.93
N ILE A 114 -4.56 -1.26 8.11
CA ILE A 114 -3.18 -0.89 8.43
C ILE A 114 -2.71 -1.79 9.56
N TRP A 115 -1.56 -2.41 9.37
CA TRP A 115 -0.85 -3.19 10.38
C TRP A 115 0.57 -2.68 10.49
N GLN A 116 0.97 -2.27 11.70
CA GLN A 116 2.31 -1.76 11.99
C GLN A 116 2.89 -2.54 13.18
N GLY A 117 4.06 -3.15 12.96
CA GLY A 117 4.92 -3.73 13.98
C GLY A 117 6.29 -3.05 13.96
N GLY A 118 6.76 -2.57 15.10
CA GLY A 118 8.02 -1.80 15.20
C GLY A 118 7.77 -0.36 15.67
N SER A 119 8.61 0.61 15.26
CA SER A 119 8.53 2.02 15.68
C SER A 119 8.64 3.00 14.51
N GLU A 120 8.10 4.21 14.73
CA GLU A 120 8.23 5.34 13.80
C GLU A 120 7.77 5.06 12.37
N ASN A 121 6.92 4.04 12.14
CA ASN A 121 6.36 3.79 10.83
C ASN A 121 5.17 4.71 10.57
N ILE A 122 5.04 5.23 9.36
CA ILE A 122 3.93 6.09 8.92
C ILE A 122 3.16 5.36 7.82
N ALA A 123 1.84 5.23 8.00
CA ALA A 123 0.94 4.60 7.05
C ALA A 123 -0.29 5.48 6.78
N LEU A 124 -0.56 5.77 5.51
CA LEU A 124 -1.77 6.49 5.08
C LEU A 124 -2.55 5.66 4.05
N VAL A 125 -3.85 5.56 4.23
CA VAL A 125 -4.77 5.04 3.20
C VAL A 125 -5.83 6.10 2.90
N THR A 126 -5.96 6.51 1.65
CA THR A 126 -7.02 7.39 1.16
C THR A 126 -7.86 6.65 0.12
N GLN A 127 -9.18 6.57 0.33
CA GLN A 127 -10.11 5.85 -0.55
C GLN A 127 -11.33 6.70 -0.90
N THR A 128 -11.56 6.86 -2.20
CA THR A 128 -12.75 7.51 -2.76
C THR A 128 -13.41 6.59 -3.78
N GLY A 129 -14.73 6.40 -3.68
CA GLY A 129 -15.53 5.54 -4.55
C GLY A 129 -16.01 4.22 -3.91
N THR A 130 -16.35 3.22 -4.72
CA THR A 130 -17.08 2.03 -4.25
C THR A 130 -16.20 0.77 -4.24
N GLY A 131 -16.21 0.03 -3.13
CA GLY A 131 -15.65 -1.32 -3.04
C GLY A 131 -14.13 -1.39 -3.20
N ASN A 132 -13.41 -0.35 -2.81
CA ASN A 132 -11.96 -0.34 -2.85
C ASN A 132 -11.38 -1.14 -1.68
N GLU A 133 -10.30 -1.88 -1.89
CA GLU A 133 -9.60 -2.66 -0.87
C GLU A 133 -8.15 -2.20 -0.77
N ALA A 134 -7.73 -1.77 0.42
CA ALA A 134 -6.37 -1.30 0.68
C ALA A 134 -5.76 -1.99 1.91
N PHE A 135 -4.49 -2.39 1.80
CA PHE A 135 -3.72 -2.94 2.90
C PHE A 135 -2.32 -2.34 3.00
N ILE A 136 -1.92 -1.91 4.18
CA ILE A 136 -0.55 -1.54 4.49
C ILE A 136 -0.05 -2.42 5.64
N GLY A 137 1.03 -3.15 5.42
CA GLY A 137 1.76 -3.89 6.44
C GLY A 137 3.19 -3.35 6.56
N GLN A 138 3.57 -2.84 7.74
CA GLN A 138 4.92 -2.35 8.00
C GLN A 138 5.51 -3.10 9.19
N HIS A 139 6.70 -3.66 9.00
CA HIS A 139 7.47 -4.30 10.06
C HIS A 139 8.90 -3.73 10.12
N GLY A 140 9.24 -3.02 11.19
CA GLY A 140 10.57 -2.45 11.41
C GLY A 140 10.53 -0.98 11.81
N TYR A 141 11.46 -0.17 11.30
CA TYR A 141 11.70 1.19 11.79
C TYR A 141 11.66 2.25 10.68
N SER A 142 10.95 3.36 10.89
CA SER A 142 10.91 4.51 9.98
C SER A 142 10.54 4.15 8.54
N ASN A 143 9.55 3.28 8.35
CA ASN A 143 8.99 3.03 7.01
C ASN A 143 7.80 3.96 6.75
N ASN A 144 7.69 4.44 5.52
CA ASN A 144 6.61 5.29 5.03
C ASN A 144 5.80 4.55 3.96
N ALA A 145 4.49 4.45 4.12
CA ALA A 145 3.60 3.83 3.15
C ALA A 145 2.36 4.68 2.90
N TRP A 146 1.99 4.83 1.63
CA TRP A 146 0.75 5.49 1.25
C TRP A 146 0.03 4.75 0.13
N ILE A 147 -1.25 4.45 0.33
CA ILE A 147 -2.16 3.98 -0.71
C ILE A 147 -3.22 5.04 -0.96
N ASN A 148 -3.36 5.47 -2.21
CA ASN A 148 -4.43 6.33 -2.69
C ASN A 148 -5.27 5.62 -3.76
N GLN A 149 -6.56 5.42 -3.52
CA GLN A 149 -7.47 4.77 -4.45
C GLN A 149 -8.64 5.71 -4.78
N ASN A 150 -8.64 6.24 -6.00
CA ASN A 150 -9.69 7.10 -6.53
C ASN A 150 -10.39 6.41 -7.70
N GLY A 151 -11.53 5.77 -7.40
CA GLY A 151 -12.34 5.03 -8.35
C GLY A 151 -13.05 3.86 -7.68
N ASN A 152 -13.44 2.84 -8.44
CA ASN A 152 -14.22 1.72 -7.91
C ASN A 152 -13.50 0.38 -8.08
N TYR A 153 -13.65 -0.51 -7.10
CA TYR A 153 -13.13 -1.87 -7.11
C TYR A 153 -11.61 -1.97 -7.31
N ASN A 154 -10.87 -0.96 -6.84
CA ASN A 154 -9.41 -0.98 -6.85
C ASN A 154 -8.87 -1.81 -5.68
N ILE A 155 -7.77 -2.53 -5.90
CA ILE A 155 -7.09 -3.34 -4.88
C ILE A 155 -5.63 -2.92 -4.79
N ALA A 156 -5.17 -2.54 -3.60
CA ALA A 156 -3.79 -2.14 -3.37
C ALA A 156 -3.24 -2.77 -2.09
N ALA A 157 -2.00 -3.23 -2.13
CA ALA A 157 -1.29 -3.68 -0.95
C ALA A 157 0.18 -3.22 -0.93
N ILE A 158 0.63 -2.72 0.21
CA ILE A 158 2.03 -2.38 0.48
C ILE A 158 2.52 -3.23 1.66
N ILE A 159 3.66 -3.89 1.50
CA ILE A 159 4.33 -4.64 2.55
C ILE A 159 5.78 -4.16 2.63
N GLN A 160 6.17 -3.59 3.77
CA GLN A 160 7.54 -3.11 4.02
C GLN A 160 8.11 -3.86 5.22
N ASN A 161 9.21 -4.57 5.02
CA ASN A 161 9.97 -5.17 6.12
C ASN A 161 11.34 -4.53 6.16
N GLY A 162 11.86 -4.19 7.33
CA GLY A 162 13.15 -3.50 7.47
C GLY A 162 12.99 -2.02 7.80
N SER A 163 13.93 -1.18 7.36
CA SER A 163 13.97 0.23 7.76
C SER A 163 14.13 1.19 6.59
N GLY A 164 13.56 2.39 6.73
CA GLY A 164 13.79 3.51 5.81
C GLY A 164 13.17 3.33 4.42
N SER A 165 12.18 2.47 4.28
CA SER A 165 11.51 2.25 3.00
C SER A 165 10.38 3.26 2.80
N SER A 166 10.26 3.83 1.61
CA SER A 166 9.19 4.77 1.26
C SER A 166 8.39 4.22 0.08
N MET A 167 7.11 3.91 0.27
CA MET A 167 6.30 3.26 -0.76
C MET A 167 4.97 3.91 -0.97
N SER A 168 4.59 4.03 -2.23
CA SER A 168 3.38 4.75 -2.57
C SER A 168 2.65 4.06 -3.73
N ILE A 169 1.36 3.78 -3.59
CA ILE A 169 0.48 3.27 -4.65
C ILE A 169 -0.62 4.30 -4.87
N ASN A 170 -0.79 4.73 -6.11
CA ASN A 170 -1.90 5.56 -6.55
C ASN A 170 -2.66 4.88 -7.68
N GLN A 171 -3.95 4.63 -7.46
CA GLN A 171 -4.84 4.00 -8.42
C GLN A 171 -5.97 4.96 -8.75
N ARG A 172 -6.00 5.45 -9.99
CA ARG A 172 -7.12 6.20 -10.56
C ARG A 172 -7.92 5.30 -11.50
N SER A 173 -9.21 5.57 -11.68
CA SER A 173 -10.13 4.72 -12.46
C SER A 173 -10.51 3.43 -11.72
N ASN A 174 -11.08 2.45 -12.41
CA ASN A 174 -11.71 1.29 -11.79
C ASN A 174 -10.89 0.01 -12.02
N ASN A 175 -11.04 -0.98 -11.12
CA ASN A 175 -10.48 -2.33 -11.22
C ASN A 175 -8.94 -2.42 -11.31
N ASN A 176 -8.22 -1.42 -10.83
CA ASN A 176 -6.77 -1.50 -10.73
C ASN A 176 -6.34 -2.48 -9.65
N GLN A 177 -5.23 -3.18 -9.87
CA GLN A 177 -4.61 -4.03 -8.87
C GLN A 177 -3.11 -3.72 -8.75
N ALA A 178 -2.65 -3.36 -7.56
CA ALA A 178 -1.26 -3.00 -7.29
C ALA A 178 -0.73 -3.66 -6.02
N TYR A 179 0.49 -4.20 -6.09
CA TYR A 179 1.15 -4.83 -4.94
C TYR A 179 2.61 -4.35 -4.88
N LEU A 180 3.02 -3.83 -3.73
CA LEU A 180 4.41 -3.48 -3.41
C LEU A 180 4.90 -4.33 -2.24
N VAL A 181 6.07 -4.94 -2.39
CA VAL A 181 6.74 -5.71 -1.33
C VAL A 181 8.23 -5.34 -1.29
N ASP A 182 8.79 -5.06 -0.12
CA ASP A 182 10.22 -4.76 0.08
C ASP A 182 10.78 -5.27 1.40
N ASN A 183 12.11 -5.28 1.44
CA ASN A 183 12.94 -5.72 2.57
C ASN A 183 13.86 -4.62 3.15
N GLY A 184 13.65 -3.33 2.83
CA GLY A 184 14.33 -2.20 3.48
C GLY A 184 15.11 -1.31 2.54
N GLY A 185 15.16 0.01 2.82
CA GLY A 185 16.04 0.96 2.14
C GLY A 185 15.66 1.29 0.70
N SER A 186 14.43 1.00 0.29
CA SER A 186 13.95 1.22 -1.09
C SER A 186 12.89 2.31 -1.16
N ASN A 187 12.76 2.96 -2.33
CA ASN A 187 11.69 3.91 -2.61
C ASN A 187 10.89 3.46 -3.85
N TYR A 188 9.64 3.04 -3.66
CA TYR A 188 8.80 2.55 -4.76
C TYR A 188 7.54 3.40 -4.95
N GLY A 189 7.20 3.67 -6.20
CA GLY A 189 5.95 4.33 -6.59
C GLY A 189 5.22 3.54 -7.67
N ILE A 190 3.92 3.29 -7.48
CA ILE A 190 3.02 2.83 -8.54
C ILE A 190 1.96 3.90 -8.77
N SER A 191 1.77 4.33 -10.01
CA SER A 191 0.63 5.12 -10.45
C SER A 191 -0.10 4.40 -11.59
N GLN A 192 -1.28 3.85 -11.32
CA GLN A 192 -2.12 3.18 -12.31
C GLN A 192 -3.35 4.02 -12.64
N ASN A 193 -3.70 4.14 -13.92
CA ASN A 193 -4.92 4.81 -14.38
C ASN A 193 -5.87 3.89 -15.19
N GLY A 194 -5.56 2.58 -15.31
CA GLY A 194 -6.19 1.61 -16.23
C GLY A 194 -6.99 0.47 -15.56
N ASN A 195 -7.13 -0.69 -16.22
CA ASN A 195 -7.69 -1.94 -15.65
C ASN A 195 -6.57 -2.98 -15.49
N ASP A 196 -5.45 -2.58 -14.90
CA ASP A 196 -4.21 -3.34 -14.98
C ASP A 196 -3.76 -3.89 -13.62
N TYR A 197 -2.91 -4.92 -13.71
CA TYR A 197 -2.23 -5.53 -12.58
C TYR A 197 -0.76 -5.12 -12.61
N VAL A 198 -0.28 -4.54 -11.51
CA VAL A 198 1.14 -4.24 -11.29
C VAL A 198 1.56 -4.88 -9.98
N ALA A 199 2.63 -5.66 -10.02
CA ALA A 199 3.30 -6.13 -8.83
C ALA A 199 4.78 -5.79 -8.93
N ILE A 200 5.28 -5.10 -7.90
CA ILE A 200 6.72 -4.85 -7.73
C ILE A 200 7.13 -5.58 -6.47
N ILE A 201 8.07 -6.49 -6.62
CA ILE A 201 8.71 -7.20 -5.52
C ILE A 201 10.17 -6.78 -5.55
N GLY A 202 10.51 -5.91 -4.60
CA GLY A 202 11.79 -5.25 -4.51
C GLY A 202 12.71 -5.88 -3.47
N GLY A 203 14.01 -5.91 -3.78
CA GLY A 203 15.07 -6.08 -2.81
C GLY A 203 15.59 -4.72 -2.34
N SER A 204 16.46 -4.72 -1.32
CA SER A 204 16.97 -3.50 -0.70
C SER A 204 17.67 -2.56 -1.70
N GLY A 205 17.35 -1.27 -1.65
CA GLY A 205 18.09 -0.21 -2.36
C GLY A 205 17.66 0.01 -3.81
N ILE A 206 16.49 -0.48 -4.23
CA ILE A 206 15.98 -0.29 -5.58
C ILE A 206 14.95 0.85 -5.58
N ASN A 207 15.00 1.69 -6.60
CA ASN A 207 13.94 2.65 -6.91
C ASN A 207 13.18 2.18 -8.15
N VAL A 208 11.88 1.91 -8.03
CA VAL A 208 11.03 1.56 -9.19
C VAL A 208 9.80 2.45 -9.17
N PHE A 209 9.57 3.12 -10.29
CA PHE A 209 8.36 3.90 -10.55
C PHE A 209 7.64 3.32 -11.75
N VAL A 210 6.41 2.85 -11.56
CA VAL A 210 5.55 2.36 -12.65
C VAL A 210 4.41 3.32 -12.83
N THR A 211 4.36 4.00 -13.98
CA THR A 211 3.19 4.79 -14.40
C THR A 211 2.52 4.09 -15.57
N GLN A 212 1.23 3.76 -15.42
CA GLN A 212 0.39 3.19 -16.47
C GLN A 212 -0.75 4.16 -16.82
N TYR A 213 -1.04 4.27 -18.11
CA TYR A 213 -2.08 5.14 -18.69
C TYR A 213 -3.28 4.34 -19.15
#